data_AF-A0A226DTW0-F1
#
_entry.id   AF-A0A226DTW0-F1
#
_cell.length_a   1.000
_cell.length_b   1.000
_cell.length_c   1.000
_cell.angle_alpha   90.00
_cell.angle_beta   90.00
_cell.angle_gamma   90.00
#
_symmetry.space_group_name_H-M   'P 1'
#
loop_
_entity.id
_entity.type
_entity.pdbx_description
1 polymer ?
#
loop_
_entity_poly.entity_id
_entity_poly.type
_entity_poly.pdbx_seq_one_letter_code
_entity_poly.pdbx_strand_id
1 'polypeptide(L)'
;MIPLLVHNIDPTYFWFRNVAWLSPNLKIVIRITIIFLLALHSSNLTLCGSVMGSNVALMYLKCLKQMTNFDNGITKFRKFFAMYKQLYIITTVSNDVVYFVLPIGLFSSLLLGIVFLYVVIVLTGKISLALTFIAGSISAAIIGMVHLVLPLAAEITEASGDFKRGWEAKRELSGGDRKGLKGFRLLRLWVGPFQYVSKSSRVDFISALLYYTVSLIISVKP
;
A
#
# COMPACT_ATOMS: atom_id res chain seq x y z
N MET A 1 -8.04 35.65 -10.53
CA MET A 1 -8.05 35.05 -11.88
C MET A 1 -8.22 33.55 -11.70
N ILE A 2 -9.31 32.96 -12.20
CA ILE A 2 -9.64 31.55 -11.89
C ILE A 2 -8.65 30.65 -12.66
N PRO A 3 -7.93 29.73 -12.01
CA PRO A 3 -6.92 28.88 -12.63
C PRO A 3 -7.45 27.94 -13.72
N LEU A 4 -8.77 27.76 -13.80
CA LEU A 4 -9.47 27.09 -14.91
C LEU A 4 -9.32 27.81 -16.25
N LEU A 5 -8.95 29.09 -16.27
CA LEU A 5 -8.86 29.91 -17.48
C LEU A 5 -7.46 29.95 -18.10
N VAL A 6 -6.42 29.40 -17.43
CA VAL A 6 -5.07 29.34 -18.00
C VAL A 6 -4.97 28.12 -18.91
N HIS A 7 -5.31 28.34 -20.18
CA HIS A 7 -5.54 27.26 -21.16
C HIS A 7 -4.35 26.31 -21.39
N ASN A 8 -3.12 26.69 -21.04
CA ASN A 8 -1.91 25.99 -21.48
C ASN A 8 -1.28 25.04 -20.43
N ILE A 9 -1.86 24.90 -19.23
CA ILE A 9 -1.25 24.10 -18.14
C ILE A 9 -1.82 22.66 -18.09
N ASP A 10 -3.00 22.44 -18.64
CA ASP A 10 -3.70 21.16 -18.60
C ASP A 10 -3.22 20.23 -19.74
N PRO A 11 -2.69 19.03 -19.48
CA PRO A 11 -2.23 18.13 -20.54
C PRO A 11 -3.35 17.66 -21.48
N THR A 12 -4.61 17.64 -21.02
CA THR A 12 -5.76 17.36 -21.90
C THR A 12 -6.02 18.50 -22.89
N TYR A 13 -5.39 19.67 -22.70
CA TYR A 13 -5.40 20.75 -23.68
C TYR A 13 -4.88 20.30 -25.03
N PHE A 14 -3.78 19.55 -25.05
CA PHE A 14 -3.18 19.08 -26.30
C PHE A 14 -4.11 18.14 -27.08
N TRP A 15 -4.98 17.40 -26.39
CA TRP A 15 -5.95 16.49 -27.04
C TRP A 15 -7.05 17.25 -27.78
N PHE A 16 -7.49 18.39 -27.23
CA PHE A 16 -8.62 19.16 -27.78
C PHE A 16 -8.21 20.45 -28.50
N ARG A 17 -6.91 20.76 -28.60
CA ARG A 17 -6.42 21.99 -29.24
C ARG A 17 -6.85 22.08 -30.71
N ASN A 18 -6.67 21.00 -31.47
CA ASN A 18 -6.89 20.97 -32.91
C ASN A 18 -8.34 20.70 -33.33
N VAL A 19 -9.26 20.51 -32.37
CA VAL A 19 -10.67 20.20 -32.65
C VAL A 19 -11.45 21.50 -32.86
N ALA A 20 -11.51 21.99 -34.10
CA ALA A 20 -12.09 23.31 -34.42
C ALA A 20 -13.63 23.36 -34.32
N TRP A 21 -14.32 22.24 -34.51
CA TRP A 21 -15.78 22.16 -34.49
C TRP A 21 -16.40 22.20 -33.08
N LEU A 22 -15.58 22.08 -32.04
CA LEU A 22 -16.03 21.98 -30.65
C LEU A 22 -15.97 23.35 -29.97
N SER A 23 -17.08 23.81 -29.40
CA SER A 23 -17.11 25.09 -28.69
C SER A 23 -16.19 25.08 -27.46
N PRO A 24 -15.59 26.22 -27.07
CA PRO A 24 -14.68 26.28 -25.92
C PRO A 24 -15.30 25.75 -24.61
N ASN A 25 -16.57 26.07 -24.36
CA ASN A 25 -17.29 25.59 -23.18
C ASN A 25 -17.44 24.06 -23.19
N LEU A 26 -17.77 23.48 -24.35
CA LEU A 26 -17.91 22.03 -24.46
C LEU A 26 -16.56 21.33 -24.29
N LYS A 27 -15.44 21.93 -24.75
CA LYS A 27 -14.09 21.40 -24.48
C LYS A 27 -13.82 21.32 -22.98
N ILE A 28 -14.17 22.35 -22.21
CA ILE A 28 -13.99 22.37 -20.75
C ILE A 28 -14.82 21.27 -20.09
N VAL A 29 -16.11 21.16 -20.45
CA VAL A 29 -17.00 20.13 -19.89
C VAL A 29 -16.45 18.73 -20.16
N ILE A 30 -16.08 18.42 -21.41
CA ILE A 30 -15.50 17.12 -21.78
C ILE A 30 -14.24 16.82 -20.96
N ARG A 31 -13.34 17.79 -20.79
CA ARG A 31 -12.12 17.60 -20.00
C ARG A 31 -12.41 17.29 -18.54
N ILE A 32 -13.31 18.06 -17.92
CA ILE A 32 -13.73 17.83 -16.53
C ILE A 32 -14.32 16.42 -16.39
N THR A 33 -15.18 16.00 -17.33
CA THR A 33 -15.78 14.66 -17.33
C THR A 33 -14.72 13.56 -17.45
N ILE A 34 -13.76 13.70 -18.38
CA ILE A 34 -12.69 12.71 -18.57
C ILE A 34 -11.80 12.62 -17.31
N ILE A 35 -11.34 13.76 -16.79
CA ILE A 35 -10.49 13.82 -15.59
C ILE A 35 -11.22 13.22 -14.39
N PHE A 36 -12.49 13.56 -14.21
CA PHE A 36 -13.32 13.01 -13.13
C PHE A 36 -13.46 11.49 -13.23
N LEU A 37 -13.80 10.96 -14.40
CA LEU A 37 -13.95 9.51 -14.59
C LEU A 37 -12.62 8.76 -14.39
N LEU A 38 -11.50 9.31 -14.89
CA LEU A 38 -10.17 8.73 -14.67
C LEU A 38 -9.76 8.75 -13.19
N ALA A 39 -10.00 9.87 -12.51
CA ALA A 39 -9.71 10.00 -11.08
C ALA A 39 -10.57 9.04 -10.24
N LEU A 40 -11.86 8.93 -10.55
CA LEU A 40 -12.79 8.02 -9.89
C LEU A 40 -12.39 6.56 -10.11
N HIS A 41 -12.09 6.17 -11.35
CA HIS A 41 -11.66 4.82 -11.67
C HIS A 41 -10.34 4.45 -10.97
N SER A 42 -9.37 5.35 -10.98
CA SER A 42 -8.07 5.14 -10.31
C SER A 42 -8.21 5.02 -8.80
N SER A 43 -9.07 5.86 -8.20
CA SER A 43 -9.39 5.81 -6.76
C SER A 43 -10.07 4.49 -6.39
N ASN A 44 -11.06 4.07 -7.18
CA ASN A 44 -11.76 2.79 -6.99
C ASN A 44 -10.81 1.60 -7.12
N LEU A 45 -9.93 1.58 -8.12
CA LEU A 45 -8.94 0.52 -8.28
C LEU A 45 -8.00 0.44 -7.07
N THR A 46 -7.54 1.59 -6.58
CA THR A 46 -6.67 1.68 -5.40
C THR A 46 -7.37 1.17 -4.14
N LEU A 47 -8.62 1.59 -3.91
CA LEU A 47 -9.43 1.15 -2.78
C LEU A 47 -9.75 -0.34 -2.85
N CYS A 48 -10.14 -0.87 -4.02
CA CYS A 48 -10.38 -2.30 -4.21
C CYS A 48 -9.11 -3.12 -3.93
N GLY A 49 -7.96 -2.67 -4.46
CA GLY A 49 -6.66 -3.28 -4.16
C GLY A 49 -6.34 -3.27 -2.66
N SER A 50 -6.62 -2.16 -1.96
CA SER A 50 -6.50 -2.06 -0.50
C SER A 50 -7.30 -3.12 0.23
N VAL A 51 -8.59 -3.21 -0.11
CA VAL A 51 -9.55 -4.07 0.58
C VAL A 51 -9.20 -5.53 0.33
N MET A 52 -8.86 -5.88 -0.92
CA MET A 52 -8.40 -7.23 -1.27
C MET A 52 -7.12 -7.58 -0.51
N GLY A 53 -6.10 -6.72 -0.52
CA GLY A 53 -4.84 -6.94 0.20
C GLY A 53 -5.04 -7.08 1.70
N SER A 54 -5.88 -6.22 2.30
CA SER A 54 -6.22 -6.25 3.73
C SER A 54 -6.97 -7.53 4.09
N ASN A 55 -7.93 -7.96 3.28
CA ASN A 55 -8.67 -9.20 3.51
C ASN A 55 -7.76 -10.44 3.45
N VAL A 56 -6.85 -10.50 2.48
CA VAL A 56 -5.84 -11.55 2.40
C VAL A 56 -4.99 -11.53 3.68
N ALA A 57 -4.51 -10.36 4.10
CA ALA A 57 -3.69 -10.25 5.30
C ALA A 57 -4.45 -10.67 6.58
N LEU A 58 -5.70 -10.28 6.72
CA LEU A 58 -6.56 -10.67 7.84
C LEU A 58 -6.84 -12.18 7.85
N MET A 59 -7.00 -12.81 6.69
CA MET A 59 -7.12 -14.27 6.59
C MET A 59 -5.86 -14.96 7.13
N TYR A 60 -4.67 -14.50 6.73
CA TYR A 60 -3.39 -14.98 7.26
C TYR A 60 -3.31 -14.83 8.78
N LEU A 61 -3.64 -13.64 9.29
CA LEU A 61 -3.64 -13.36 10.72
C LEU A 61 -4.61 -14.25 11.49
N LYS A 62 -5.82 -14.46 10.98
CA LYS A 62 -6.81 -15.35 11.60
C LYS A 62 -6.29 -16.78 11.67
N CYS A 63 -5.70 -17.29 10.59
CA CYS A 63 -5.09 -18.60 10.56
C CYS A 63 -3.94 -18.71 11.56
N LEU A 64 -3.02 -17.74 11.59
CA LEU A 64 -1.90 -17.72 12.53
C LEU A 64 -2.37 -17.67 13.98
N LYS A 65 -3.29 -16.75 14.32
CA LYS A 65 -3.85 -16.62 15.67
C LYS A 65 -4.54 -17.92 16.13
N GLN A 66 -5.27 -18.59 15.24
CA GLN A 66 -5.88 -19.88 15.54
C GLN A 66 -4.83 -20.96 15.84
N MET A 67 -3.71 -20.97 15.12
CA MET A 67 -2.61 -21.92 15.31
C MET A 67 -1.74 -21.61 16.54
N THR A 68 -1.69 -20.35 16.97
CA THR A 68 -1.01 -19.90 18.19
C THR A 68 -1.85 -20.13 19.45
N ASN A 69 -3.13 -20.51 19.33
CA ASN A 69 -3.89 -20.93 20.50
C ASN A 69 -3.45 -22.34 20.97
N PHE A 70 -2.53 -22.35 21.92
CA PHE A 70 -1.82 -23.52 22.43
C PHE A 70 -2.63 -24.40 23.37
N ASP A 71 -3.86 -24.01 23.73
CA ASP A 71 -4.74 -24.75 24.66
C ASP A 71 -5.13 -26.13 24.11
N ASN A 72 -4.92 -26.35 22.82
CA ASN A 72 -5.39 -27.51 22.08
C ASN A 72 -4.54 -28.80 22.18
N GLY A 73 -3.56 -28.88 23.09
CA GLY A 73 -2.69 -30.05 23.27
C GLY A 73 -1.74 -30.32 22.09
N ILE A 74 -0.83 -31.30 22.24
CA ILE A 74 0.17 -31.68 21.22
C ILE A 74 -0.48 -32.34 20.00
N THR A 75 -1.62 -33.01 20.18
CA THR A 75 -2.27 -33.81 19.12
C THR A 75 -2.61 -32.97 17.88
N LYS A 76 -2.83 -31.65 18.04
CA LYS A 76 -3.07 -30.73 16.92
C LYS A 76 -1.81 -30.12 16.31
N PHE A 77 -0.62 -30.35 16.90
CA PHE A 77 0.64 -29.79 16.41
C PHE A 77 0.86 -30.12 14.93
N ARG A 78 0.78 -31.40 14.54
CA ARG A 78 1.02 -31.83 13.16
C ARG A 78 0.07 -31.15 12.16
N LYS A 79 -1.20 -30.96 12.56
CA LYS A 79 -2.21 -30.28 11.74
C LYS A 79 -1.85 -28.81 11.54
N PHE A 80 -1.55 -28.09 12.62
CA PHE A 80 -1.17 -26.68 12.55
C PHE A 80 0.18 -26.49 11.84
N PHE A 81 1.11 -27.40 12.03
CA PHE A 81 2.39 -27.40 11.33
C PHE A 81 2.22 -27.58 9.82
N ALA A 82 1.35 -28.50 9.37
CA ALA A 82 1.02 -28.66 7.95
C ALA A 82 0.37 -27.39 7.37
N MET A 83 -0.54 -26.77 8.12
CA MET A 83 -1.20 -25.52 7.71
C MET A 83 -0.20 -24.35 7.64
N TYR A 84 0.72 -24.23 8.59
CA TYR A 84 1.79 -23.24 8.55
C TYR A 84 2.68 -23.43 7.32
N LYS A 85 3.02 -24.69 6.98
CA LYS A 85 3.78 -25.00 5.76
C LYS A 85 3.06 -24.54 4.50
N GLN A 86 1.73 -24.69 4.44
CA GLN A 86 0.94 -24.17 3.32
C GLN A 86 1.00 -22.65 3.25
N LEU A 87 0.82 -21.93 4.37
CA LEU A 87 0.97 -20.47 4.41
C LEU A 87 2.38 -20.02 3.99
N TYR A 88 3.42 -20.77 4.36
CA TYR A 88 4.80 -20.49 3.95
C TYR A 88 4.99 -20.62 2.43
N ILE A 89 4.43 -21.67 1.82
CA ILE A 89 4.48 -21.86 0.36
C ILE A 89 3.74 -20.71 -0.33
N ILE A 90 2.52 -20.39 0.11
CA ILE A 90 1.74 -19.29 -0.48
C ILE A 90 2.49 -17.97 -0.32
N THR A 91 3.06 -17.68 0.86
CA THR A 91 3.85 -16.46 1.09
C THR A 91 5.08 -16.39 0.19
N THR A 92 5.75 -17.53 -0.04
CA THR A 92 6.93 -17.60 -0.91
C THR A 92 6.55 -17.28 -2.35
N VAL A 93 5.51 -17.93 -2.88
CA VAL A 93 5.01 -17.65 -4.24
C VAL A 93 4.48 -16.21 -4.35
N SER A 94 3.75 -15.73 -3.35
CA SER A 94 3.30 -14.33 -3.31
C SER A 94 4.48 -13.37 -3.31
N ASN A 95 5.55 -13.65 -2.54
CA ASN A 95 6.76 -12.84 -2.56
C ASN A 95 7.38 -12.77 -3.94
N ASP A 96 7.47 -13.87 -4.68
CA ASP A 96 8.03 -13.85 -6.04
C ASP A 96 7.22 -12.94 -6.98
N VAL A 97 5.89 -12.94 -6.85
CA VAL A 97 5.02 -12.05 -7.63
C VAL A 97 5.14 -10.59 -7.17
N VAL A 98 5.12 -10.34 -5.85
CA VAL A 98 5.15 -8.98 -5.30
C VAL A 98 6.55 -8.38 -5.26
N TYR A 99 7.60 -9.17 -5.49
CA TYR A 99 9.00 -8.78 -5.34
C TYR A 99 9.33 -7.51 -6.10
N PHE A 100 8.82 -7.39 -7.34
CA PHE A 100 9.01 -6.20 -8.17
C PHE A 100 7.86 -5.19 -8.04
N VAL A 101 6.63 -5.68 -7.85
CA VAL A 101 5.43 -4.82 -7.82
C VAL A 101 5.42 -3.94 -6.57
N LEU A 102 5.76 -4.49 -5.40
CA LEU A 102 5.70 -3.77 -4.13
C LEU A 102 6.68 -2.60 -4.03
N PRO A 103 7.99 -2.73 -4.34
CA PRO A 103 8.90 -1.57 -4.31
C PRO A 103 8.50 -0.49 -5.32
N ILE A 104 8.10 -0.87 -6.54
CA ILE A 104 7.66 0.09 -7.56
C ILE A 104 6.38 0.80 -7.09
N GLY A 105 5.43 0.06 -6.54
CA GLY A 105 4.17 0.62 -6.03
C GLY A 105 4.40 1.57 -4.86
N LEU A 106 5.25 1.21 -3.89
CA LEU A 106 5.59 2.08 -2.77
C LEU A 106 6.34 3.34 -3.21
N PHE A 107 7.36 3.19 -4.07
CA PHE A 107 8.11 4.34 -4.59
C PHE A 107 7.22 5.27 -5.43
N SER A 108 6.39 4.72 -6.31
CA SER A 108 5.45 5.52 -7.11
C SER A 108 4.43 6.24 -6.22
N SER A 109 3.91 5.56 -5.20
CA SER A 109 2.99 6.17 -4.22
C SER A 109 3.66 7.28 -3.41
N LEU A 110 4.93 7.13 -3.07
CA LEU A 110 5.72 8.16 -2.39
C LEU A 110 5.85 9.40 -3.28
N LEU A 111 6.29 9.23 -4.54
CA LEU A 111 6.44 10.34 -5.49
C LEU A 111 5.10 11.06 -5.74
N LEU A 112 4.04 10.30 -6.02
CA LEU A 112 2.70 10.87 -6.21
C LEU A 112 2.21 11.58 -4.96
N GLY A 113 2.43 11.00 -3.78
CA GLY A 113 2.08 11.61 -2.50
C GLY A 113 2.77 12.96 -2.30
N ILE A 114 4.08 13.05 -2.58
CA ILE A 114 4.84 14.31 -2.49
C ILE A 114 4.25 15.38 -3.41
N VAL A 115 3.99 15.04 -4.67
CA VAL A 115 3.45 15.98 -5.66
C VAL A 115 2.04 16.43 -5.25
N PHE A 116 1.16 15.52 -4.88
CA PHE A 116 -0.22 15.87 -4.53
C PHE A 116 -0.31 16.61 -3.19
N LEU A 117 0.50 16.28 -2.20
CA LEU A 117 0.59 17.06 -0.96
C LEU A 117 1.09 18.48 -1.23
N TYR A 118 2.10 18.65 -2.09
CA TYR A 118 2.54 19.98 -2.52
C TYR A 118 1.40 20.77 -3.19
N VAL A 119 0.64 20.14 -4.09
CA VAL A 119 -0.53 20.75 -4.74
C VAL A 119 -1.56 21.20 -3.70
N VAL A 120 -1.86 20.35 -2.71
CA VAL A 120 -2.82 20.64 -1.64
C VAL A 120 -2.32 21.75 -0.70
N ILE A 121 -1.03 21.79 -0.36
CA ILE A 121 -0.49 22.74 0.61
C ILE A 121 -0.20 24.10 -0.03
N VAL A 122 0.48 24.12 -1.19
CA VAL A 122 1.04 25.34 -1.78
C VAL A 122 0.16 25.93 -2.89
N LEU A 123 -0.53 25.08 -3.65
CA LEU A 123 -1.31 25.53 -4.80
C LEU A 123 -2.79 25.74 -4.47
N THR A 124 -3.25 25.42 -3.27
CA THR A 124 -4.62 25.75 -2.84
C THR A 124 -4.90 27.25 -2.99
N GLY A 125 -5.99 27.59 -3.67
CA GLY A 125 -6.34 28.96 -4.06
C GLY A 125 -5.66 29.47 -5.35
N LYS A 126 -4.58 28.81 -5.82
CA LYS A 126 -3.90 29.09 -7.10
C LYS A 126 -4.25 28.12 -8.21
N ILE A 127 -4.85 26.97 -7.90
CA ILE A 127 -5.40 26.01 -8.87
C ILE A 127 -6.91 25.85 -8.70
N SER A 128 -7.54 25.13 -9.64
CA SER A 128 -8.98 24.89 -9.57
C SER A 128 -9.33 24.03 -8.35
N LEU A 129 -10.47 24.33 -7.72
CA LEU A 129 -10.95 23.59 -6.56
C LEU A 129 -11.08 22.07 -6.84
N ALA A 130 -11.50 21.72 -8.06
CA ALA A 130 -11.61 20.33 -8.49
C ALA A 130 -10.25 19.60 -8.46
N LEU A 131 -9.17 20.23 -8.94
CA LEU A 131 -7.84 19.64 -8.90
C LEU A 131 -7.31 19.54 -7.47
N THR A 132 -7.55 20.54 -6.62
CA THR A 132 -7.20 20.47 -5.20
C THR A 132 -7.93 19.32 -4.50
N PHE A 133 -9.22 19.14 -4.79
CA PHE A 133 -10.01 18.05 -4.22
C PHE A 133 -9.46 16.69 -4.65
N ILE A 134 -9.20 16.48 -5.94
CA ILE A 134 -8.60 15.24 -6.46
C ILE A 134 -7.26 14.97 -5.80
N ALA A 135 -6.37 15.97 -5.72
CA ALA A 135 -5.06 15.84 -5.07
C ALA A 135 -5.20 15.48 -3.59
N GLY A 136 -6.14 16.10 -2.89
CA GLY A 136 -6.46 15.81 -1.49
C GLY A 136 -6.96 14.37 -1.30
N SER A 137 -7.90 13.92 -2.14
CA SER A 137 -8.42 12.56 -2.10
C SER A 137 -7.35 11.51 -2.37
N ILE A 138 -6.49 11.70 -3.38
CA ILE A 138 -5.39 10.78 -3.69
C ILE A 138 -4.38 10.75 -2.53
N SER A 139 -4.02 11.91 -1.97
CA SER A 139 -3.11 11.99 -0.82
C SER A 139 -3.67 11.23 0.39
N ALA A 140 -4.96 11.45 0.71
CA ALA A 140 -5.64 10.73 1.79
C ALA A 140 -5.71 9.22 1.54
N ALA A 141 -5.95 8.80 0.28
CA ALA A 141 -5.94 7.38 -0.09
C ALA A 141 -4.57 6.74 0.09
N ILE A 142 -3.48 7.39 -0.36
CA ILE A 142 -2.10 6.91 -0.17
C ILE A 142 -1.77 6.76 1.32
N ILE A 143 -2.10 7.78 2.12
CA ILE A 143 -1.88 7.75 3.57
C ILE A 143 -2.70 6.60 4.19
N GLY A 144 -3.98 6.49 3.87
CA GLY A 144 -4.85 5.41 4.34
C GLY A 144 -4.33 4.02 4.00
N MET A 145 -3.88 3.82 2.75
CA MET A 145 -3.24 2.58 2.29
C MET A 145 -2.04 2.18 3.16
N VAL A 146 -1.14 3.14 3.39
CA VAL A 146 0.08 2.93 4.19
C VAL A 146 -0.27 2.62 5.65
N HIS A 147 -1.29 3.27 6.19
CA HIS A 147 -1.76 3.05 7.56
C HIS A 147 -2.49 1.73 7.77
N LEU A 148 -3.08 1.15 6.72
CA LEU A 148 -3.82 -0.11 6.81
C LEU A 148 -2.96 -1.31 6.41
N VAL A 149 -2.35 -1.27 5.22
CA VAL A 149 -1.73 -2.45 4.61
C VAL A 149 -0.38 -2.79 5.25
N LEU A 150 0.48 -1.78 5.50
CA LEU A 150 1.82 -2.06 6.05
C LEU A 150 1.77 -2.64 7.47
N PRO A 151 0.92 -2.14 8.40
CA PRO A 151 0.78 -2.76 9.72
C PRO A 151 0.28 -4.19 9.65
N LEU A 152 -0.70 -4.51 8.80
CA LEU A 152 -1.20 -5.87 8.65
C LEU A 152 -0.10 -6.85 8.17
N ALA A 153 0.74 -6.43 7.21
CA ALA A 153 1.87 -7.23 6.76
C ALA A 153 2.93 -7.43 7.86
N ALA A 154 3.19 -6.40 8.67
CA ALA A 154 4.09 -6.50 9.82
C ALA A 154 3.53 -7.43 10.92
N GLU A 155 2.22 -7.37 11.20
CA GLU A 155 1.54 -8.25 12.14
C GLU A 155 1.61 -9.73 11.70
N ILE A 156 1.56 -10.03 10.39
CA ILE A 156 1.73 -11.41 9.90
C ILE A 156 3.11 -11.94 10.29
N THR A 157 4.14 -11.10 10.13
CA THR A 157 5.52 -11.47 10.48
C THR A 157 5.63 -11.75 11.98
N GLU A 158 5.07 -10.87 12.82
CA GLU A 158 5.06 -11.03 14.27
C GLU A 158 4.28 -12.27 14.72
N ALA A 159 3.04 -12.44 14.24
CA ALA A 159 2.20 -13.58 14.57
C ALA A 159 2.83 -14.91 14.14
N SER A 160 3.56 -14.92 13.01
CA SER A 160 4.33 -16.10 12.59
C SER A 160 5.50 -16.41 13.52
N GLY A 161 6.10 -15.37 14.12
CA GLY A 161 7.13 -15.51 15.15
C GLY A 161 6.57 -16.01 16.47
N ASP A 162 5.41 -15.51 16.89
CA ASP A 162 4.71 -15.96 18.09
C ASP A 162 4.32 -17.43 18.00
N PHE A 163 3.79 -17.84 16.84
CA PHE A 163 3.53 -19.25 16.55
C PHE A 163 4.79 -20.10 16.74
N LYS A 164 5.92 -19.70 16.12
CA LYS A 164 7.18 -20.44 16.23
C LYS A 164 7.67 -20.51 17.68
N ARG A 165 7.74 -19.37 18.38
CA ARG A 165 8.22 -19.28 19.76
C ARG A 165 7.37 -20.11 20.72
N GLY A 166 6.05 -20.05 20.61
CA GLY A 166 5.18 -20.79 21.53
C GLY A 166 5.23 -22.30 21.31
N TRP A 167 5.44 -22.78 20.07
CA TRP A 167 5.71 -24.21 19.85
C TRP A 167 7.12 -24.61 20.30
N GLU A 168 8.14 -23.79 20.09
CA GLU A 168 9.51 -24.06 20.58
C GLU A 168 9.58 -24.17 22.10
N ALA A 169 8.75 -23.42 22.83
CA ALA A 169 8.66 -23.47 24.28
C ALA A 169 8.03 -24.77 24.81
N LYS A 170 7.26 -25.52 24.01
CA LYS A 170 6.63 -26.77 24.45
C LYS A 170 7.67 -27.88 24.62
N ARG A 171 7.77 -28.41 25.84
CA ARG A 171 8.73 -29.46 26.19
C ARG A 171 8.42 -30.81 25.54
N GLU A 172 7.18 -31.05 25.18
CA GLU A 172 6.64 -32.35 24.78
C GLU A 172 6.77 -32.64 23.28
N LEU A 173 7.33 -31.72 22.49
CA LEU A 173 7.60 -31.96 21.07
C LEU A 173 8.69 -33.01 20.88
N SER A 174 8.47 -33.94 19.94
CA SER A 174 9.48 -34.91 19.57
C SER A 174 10.73 -34.23 19.00
N GLY A 175 11.88 -34.91 19.08
CA GLY A 175 13.13 -34.39 18.54
C GLY A 175 13.05 -34.06 17.04
N GLY A 176 12.29 -34.87 16.28
CA GLY A 176 12.01 -34.63 14.86
C GLY A 176 11.17 -33.37 14.63
N ASP A 177 10.09 -33.20 15.39
CA ASP A 177 9.21 -32.03 15.30
C ASP A 177 9.95 -30.73 15.63
N ARG A 178 10.81 -30.74 16.65
CA ARG A 178 11.67 -29.60 16.99
C ARG A 178 12.65 -29.25 15.88
N LYS A 179 13.30 -30.25 15.27
CA LYS A 179 14.19 -30.03 14.12
C LYS A 179 13.42 -29.44 12.94
N GLY A 180 12.21 -29.94 12.68
CA GLY A 180 11.30 -29.39 11.67
C GLY A 180 11.00 -27.91 11.93
N LEU A 181 10.56 -27.58 13.14
CA LEU A 181 10.22 -26.21 13.54
C LEU A 181 11.41 -25.23 13.43
N LYS A 182 12.61 -25.66 13.81
CA LYS A 182 13.84 -24.86 13.64
C LYS A 182 14.13 -24.53 12.18
N GLY A 183 13.82 -25.45 11.26
CA GLY A 183 14.00 -25.27 9.82
C GLY A 183 13.05 -24.25 9.18
N PHE A 184 11.95 -23.89 9.84
CA PHE A 184 11.00 -22.92 9.29
C PHE A 184 11.49 -21.48 9.44
N ARG A 185 11.37 -20.74 8.35
CA ARG A 185 11.56 -19.29 8.29
C ARG A 185 10.24 -18.59 8.61
N LEU A 186 10.35 -17.39 9.17
CA LEU A 186 9.19 -16.53 9.44
C LEU A 186 8.49 -16.13 8.14
N LEU A 187 7.17 -15.94 8.20
CA LEU A 187 6.40 -15.42 7.09
C LEU A 187 6.71 -13.92 6.95
N ARG A 188 7.58 -13.57 6.02
CA ARG A 188 8.00 -12.19 5.76
C ARG A 188 7.55 -11.78 4.37
N LEU A 189 6.95 -10.60 4.26
CA LEU A 189 6.67 -9.97 2.97
C LEU A 189 7.88 -9.11 2.57
N TRP A 190 8.54 -9.47 1.47
CA TRP A 190 9.74 -8.78 0.99
C TRP A 190 9.38 -7.64 0.03
N VAL A 191 10.02 -6.49 0.24
CA VAL A 191 9.96 -5.32 -0.64
C VAL A 191 11.18 -5.34 -1.55
N GLY A 192 11.14 -6.21 -2.56
CA GLY A 192 12.27 -6.43 -3.47
C GLY A 192 13.56 -6.83 -2.73
N PRO A 193 14.75 -6.42 -3.22
CA PRO A 193 16.03 -6.72 -2.60
C PRO A 193 16.33 -5.87 -1.35
N PHE A 194 15.47 -4.92 -1.00
CA PHE A 194 15.80 -3.86 -0.05
C PHE A 194 15.58 -4.28 1.40
N GLN A 195 14.33 -4.62 1.74
CA GLN A 195 13.95 -4.96 3.11
C GLN A 195 12.62 -5.72 3.12
N TYR A 196 12.29 -6.36 4.24
CA TYR A 196 10.95 -6.89 4.47
C TYR A 196 10.08 -5.85 5.20
N VAL A 197 8.76 -5.95 5.04
CA VAL A 197 7.82 -5.05 5.72
C VAL A 197 7.84 -5.32 7.23
N SER A 198 8.23 -4.30 7.98
CA SER A 198 8.33 -4.33 9.44
C SER A 198 7.36 -3.31 10.06
N LYS A 199 7.25 -3.29 11.40
CA LYS A 199 6.46 -2.27 12.11
C LYS A 199 6.98 -0.85 11.87
N SER A 200 8.29 -0.68 11.62
CA SER A 200 8.89 0.64 11.33
C SER A 200 8.55 1.12 9.93
N SER A 201 8.31 0.21 8.96
CA SER A 201 8.15 0.57 7.54
C SER A 201 7.04 1.61 7.31
N ARG A 202 5.96 1.60 8.12
CA ARG A 202 4.92 2.64 8.10
C ARG A 202 5.49 4.00 8.48
N VAL A 203 6.22 4.07 9.60
CA VAL A 203 6.83 5.30 10.10
C VAL A 203 7.84 5.81 9.08
N ASP A 204 8.71 4.94 8.58
CA ASP A 204 9.73 5.27 7.60
C ASP A 204 9.12 5.87 6.32
N PHE A 205 8.03 5.28 5.82
CA PHE A 205 7.31 5.80 4.66
C PHE A 205 6.72 7.19 4.89
N ILE A 206 5.99 7.37 6.01
CA ILE A 206 5.35 8.66 6.33
C ILE A 206 6.40 9.74 6.59
N SER A 207 7.50 9.39 7.27
CA SER A 207 8.63 10.29 7.48
C SER A 207 9.26 10.73 6.16
N ALA A 208 9.50 9.81 5.23
CA ALA A 208 10.01 10.15 3.90
C ALA A 208 9.03 11.05 3.12
N LEU A 209 7.74 10.72 3.13
CA LEU A 209 6.69 11.50 2.47
C LEU A 209 6.67 12.94 2.96
N LEU A 210 6.67 13.14 4.29
CA LEU A 210 6.66 14.47 4.89
C LEU A 210 7.97 15.21 4.65
N TYR A 211 9.12 14.56 4.85
CA TYR A 211 10.44 15.15 4.65
C TYR A 211 10.61 15.70 3.23
N TYR A 212 10.32 14.89 2.22
CA TYR A 212 10.45 15.31 0.82
C TYR A 212 9.38 16.33 0.42
N THR A 213 8.17 16.27 1.00
CA THR A 213 7.16 17.31 0.77
C THR A 213 7.63 18.66 1.29
N VAL A 214 8.14 18.73 2.54
CA VAL A 214 8.67 19.98 3.12
C VAL A 214 9.87 20.48 2.31
N SER A 215 10.78 19.58 1.93
CA SER A 215 11.94 19.93 1.11
C SER A 215 11.52 20.54 -0.24
N LEU A 216 10.52 19.96 -0.90
CA LEU A 216 9.96 20.48 -2.15
C LEU A 216 9.35 21.88 -1.94
N ILE A 217 8.57 22.07 -0.86
CA ILE A 217 7.96 23.38 -0.53
C ILE A 217 9.04 24.45 -0.34
N ILE A 218 10.13 24.14 0.38
CA ILE A 218 11.24 25.06 0.61
C ILE A 218 11.94 25.38 -0.72
N SER A 219 12.21 24.38 -1.55
CA SER A 219 12.94 24.56 -2.82
C SER A 219 12.21 25.44 -3.85
N VAL A 220 10.88 25.52 -3.78
CA VAL A 220 10.05 26.25 -4.74
C VAL A 220 9.65 27.64 -4.21
N LYS A 221 9.79 27.91 -2.91
CA LYS A 221 9.56 29.26 -2.37
C LYS A 221 10.81 30.12 -2.61
N PRO A 222 10.75 31.14 -3.51
CA PRO A 222 11.80 32.14 -3.62
C PRO A 222 11.84 33.06 -2.39
#